data_AF-A0A8X6PJD5-F1
#
_entry.id   AF-A0A8X6PJD5-F1
#
_cell.length_a   1.000
_cell.length_b   1.000
_cell.length_c   1.000
_cell.angle_alpha   90.00
_cell.angle_beta   90.00
_cell.angle_gamma   90.00
#
_symmetry.space_group_name_H-M   'P 1'
#
loop_
_entity.id
_entity.type
_entity.pdbx_description
1 polymer ?
#
loop_
_entity_poly.entity_id
_entity_poly.type
_entity_poly.pdbx_seq_one_letter_code
_entity_poly.pdbx_strand_id
1 'polypeptide(L)' 'AAYRIQLRDSSFPPSDFETVIGFLNMKLDRMGPNSNISHTVILRPKRTGLFNFTAAEVTYLPSEDSQELQVSEK' A
#
# COMPACT_ATOMS: atom_id res chain seq x y z
N ALA A 1 -6.77 15.89 -7.16
CA ALA A 1 -6.47 14.56 -7.74
C ALA A 1 -5.13 14.11 -7.17
N ALA A 2 -4.85 12.82 -7.10
CA ALA A 2 -3.56 12.32 -6.64
C ALA A 2 -2.83 11.62 -7.80
N TYR A 3 -1.51 11.77 -7.86
CA TYR A 3 -0.67 11.28 -8.95
C TYR A 3 0.50 10.46 -8.41
N ARG A 4 1.01 9.53 -9.23
CA ARG A 4 2.15 8.65 -8.92
C ARG A 4 2.03 8.00 -7.52
N ILE A 5 0.85 7.48 -7.24
CA ILE A 5 0.52 6.91 -5.94
C ILE A 5 1.30 5.61 -5.77
N GLN A 6 1.96 5.45 -4.63
CA GLN A 6 2.59 4.19 -4.23
C GLN A 6 2.03 3.77 -2.89
N LEU A 7 1.58 2.53 -2.79
CA LEU A 7 1.18 1.87 -1.56
C LEU A 7 2.21 0.81 -1.22
N ARG A 8 2.67 0.79 0.03
CA ARG A 8 3.60 -0.20 0.54
C ARG A 8 3.18 -0.66 1.93
N ASP A 9 2.99 -1.96 2.08
CA ASP A 9 2.80 -2.61 3.37
C ASP A 9 3.99 -3.52 3.69
N SER A 10 4.73 -3.17 4.74
CA SER A 10 5.94 -3.89 5.17
C SER A 10 5.69 -4.82 6.35
N SER A 11 4.43 -4.95 6.80
CA SER A 11 4.07 -5.73 7.99
C SER A 11 4.13 -7.25 7.80
N PHE A 12 4.26 -7.71 6.55
CA PHE A 12 4.10 -9.12 6.19
C PHE A 12 5.38 -9.68 5.52
N PRO A 13 6.39 -10.09 6.31
CA PRO A 13 7.64 -10.61 5.77
C PRO A 13 7.42 -11.94 5.01
N PRO A 14 8.06 -12.15 3.84
CA PRO A 14 7.88 -13.37 3.03
C PRO A 14 8.33 -14.68 3.70
N SER A 15 9.16 -14.60 4.75
CA SER A 15 9.52 -15.77 5.57
C SER A 15 8.33 -16.33 6.35
N ASP A 16 7.38 -15.46 6.68
CA ASP A 16 6.29 -15.76 7.61
C ASP A 16 4.94 -15.82 6.91
N PHE A 17 4.80 -15.11 5.78
CA PHE A 17 3.58 -15.04 5.01
C PHE A 17 3.82 -15.37 3.55
N GLU A 18 2.83 -15.99 2.93
CA GLU A 18 2.70 -16.16 1.49
C GLU A 18 1.59 -15.22 1.00
N THR A 19 1.86 -14.44 -0.04
CA THR A 19 0.80 -13.69 -0.73
C THR A 19 0.07 -14.61 -1.70
N VAL A 20 -1.20 -14.87 -1.42
CA VAL A 20 -2.06 -15.72 -2.26
C VAL A 20 -2.67 -14.89 -3.38
N ILE A 21 -3.20 -13.70 -3.05
CA ILE A 21 -3.81 -12.77 -4.00
C ILE A 21 -3.40 -11.34 -3.65
N GLY A 22 -3.19 -10.52 -4.68
CA GLY A 22 -2.93 -9.09 -4.54
C GLY A 22 -1.44 -8.77 -4.40
N PHE A 23 -1.14 -7.54 -4.01
CA PHE A 23 0.22 -7.02 -3.95
C PHE A 23 0.42 -6.18 -2.68
N LEU A 24 1.42 -6.49 -1.87
CA LEU A 24 1.81 -5.65 -0.73
C LEU A 24 2.49 -4.33 -1.16
N ASN A 25 2.90 -4.24 -2.43
CA ASN A 25 3.40 -3.04 -3.06
C ASN A 25 2.58 -2.78 -4.33
N MET A 26 1.92 -1.63 -4.41
CA MET A 26 1.11 -1.25 -5.56
C MET A 26 1.51 0.14 -6.04
N LYS A 27 1.49 0.34 -7.36
CA LYS A 27 1.64 1.66 -7.98
C LYS A 27 0.40 1.98 -8.79
N LEU A 28 -0.04 3.22 -8.72
CA LEU A 28 -1.16 3.74 -9.49
C LEU A 28 -0.78 5.12 -10.04
N ASP A 29 -0.96 5.30 -11.35
CA ASP A 29 -0.54 6.53 -12.02
C ASP A 29 -1.36 7.75 -11.57
N ARG A 30 -2.68 7.58 -11.41
CA ARG A 30 -3.60 8.67 -11.08
C ARG A 30 -4.86 8.18 -10.37
N MET A 31 -5.34 8.98 -9.42
CA MET A 31 -6.66 8.88 -8.80
C MET A 31 -7.41 10.21 -8.96
N GLY A 32 -8.64 10.15 -9.46
CA GLY A 32 -9.49 11.32 -9.66
C GLY A 32 -9.86 12.01 -8.34
N PRO A 33 -10.20 13.31 -8.34
CA PRO A 33 -10.77 13.97 -7.17
C PRO A 33 -12.04 13.25 -6.70
N ASN A 34 -12.27 13.18 -5.38
CA ASN A 34 -13.44 12.55 -4.78
C ASN A 34 -13.63 11.06 -5.16
N SER A 35 -12.58 10.38 -5.60
CA SER A 35 -12.61 8.94 -5.87
C SER A 35 -11.94 8.16 -4.75
N ASN A 36 -12.40 6.92 -4.53
CA ASN A 36 -11.88 6.01 -3.54
C ASN A 36 -11.47 4.70 -4.22
N ILE A 37 -10.38 4.10 -3.74
CA ILE A 37 -9.91 2.80 -4.20
C ILE A 37 -9.77 1.90 -2.98
N SER A 38 -10.32 0.70 -3.08
CA SER A 38 -10.12 -0.36 -2.10
C SER A 38 -9.13 -1.37 -2.67
N HIS A 39 -8.03 -1.59 -1.95
CA HIS A 39 -7.03 -2.59 -2.27
C HIS A 39 -7.11 -3.72 -1.25
N THR A 40 -7.12 -4.96 -1.71
CA THR A 40 -7.27 -6.13 -0.84
C THR A 40 -6.20 -7.16 -1.17
N VAL A 41 -5.57 -7.69 -0.13
CA VAL A 41 -4.53 -8.70 -0.22
C VAL A 41 -4.94 -9.90 0.62
N ILE A 42 -4.80 -11.11 0.07
CA ILE A 42 -5.04 -12.35 0.79
C ILE A 42 -3.69 -12.97 1.11
N LEU A 43 -3.45 -13.20 2.40
CA LEU A 43 -2.20 -13.75 2.91
C LEU A 43 -2.45 -15.10 3.59
N ARG A 44 -1.50 -16.02 3.44
CA ARG A 44 -1.45 -17.28 4.19
C ARG A 44 -0.26 -17.25 5.14
N PRO A 45 -0.46 -17.41 6.47
CA PRO A 45 0.65 -17.56 7.39
C PRO A 45 1.34 -18.92 7.17
N LYS A 46 2.68 -18.91 7.14
CA LYS A 46 3.52 -20.11 7.01
C LYS A 46 3.89 -20.72 8.37
N ARG A 47 3.79 -19.92 9.44
CA ARG A 47 4.10 -20.34 10.81
C ARG A 47 3.12 -19.73 11.81
N THR A 48 2.91 -20.43 12.91
CA THR A 48 2.12 -19.94 14.04
C THR A 48 2.95 -18.98 14.89
N GLY A 49 2.35 -17.90 15.36
CA GLY A 49 3.03 -16.94 16.22
C GLY A 49 2.21 -15.67 16.43
N LEU A 50 2.74 -14.77 17.24
CA LEU A 50 2.21 -13.42 17.40
C LEU A 50 2.86 -12.52 16.35
N PHE A 51 2.04 -11.75 15.64
CA PHE A 51 2.47 -10.80 14.64
C PHE A 51 1.87 -9.43 14.97
N ASN A 52 2.71 -8.40 14.89
CA ASN A 52 2.26 -7.03 14.98
C ASN A 52 2.11 -6.49 13.56
N PHE A 53 0.94 -5.97 13.23
CA PHE A 53 0.68 -5.34 11.95
C PHE A 53 0.49 -3.85 12.16
N THR A 54 1.06 -3.04 11.28
CA THR A 54 0.87 -1.58 11.23
C THR A 54 0.11 -1.22 9.97
N ALA A 55 -0.32 0.04 9.86
CA ALA A 55 -0.88 0.51 8.61
C ALA A 55 0.16 0.50 7.48
N ALA A 56 -0.34 0.38 6.26
CA ALA A 56 0.46 0.57 5.06
C ALA A 56 0.78 2.05 4.86
N GLU A 57 1.96 2.32 4.28
CA GLU A 57 2.38 3.66 3.88
C GLU A 57 1.83 3.96 2.48
N VAL A 58 1.26 5.15 2.30
CA VAL A 58 0.84 5.65 0.99
C VAL A 58 1.57 6.94 0.67
N THR A 59 2.25 6.99 -0.47
CA THR A 59 2.87 8.20 -1.00
C THR A 59 2.21 8.63 -2.29
N TYR A 60 2.12 9.94 -2.53
CA TYR A 60 1.52 10.48 -3.75
C TYR A 60 1.98 11.93 -4.01
N LEU A 61 1.72 12.41 -5.22
CA LEU A 61 1.88 13.82 -5.59
C LEU A 61 0.51 14.53 -5.64
N PRO A 62 0.39 15.75 -5.07
CA PRO A 62 -0.88 16.49 -5.02
C PRO A 62 -1.29 17.07 -6.39
N SER A 63 -0.35 17.20 -7.31
CA SER A 63 -0.55 17.60 -8.71
C SER A 63 0.47 16.88 -9.61
N GLU A 64 0.24 16.88 -10.92
CA GLU A 64 1.09 16.18 -11.88
C GLU A 64 2.51 16.76 -11.97
N ASP A 65 2.64 18.09 -11.87
CA ASP A 65 3.90 18.81 -11.92
C ASP A 65 4.59 18.93 -10.56
N SER A 66 3.94 18.48 -9.48
CA SER A 66 4.54 18.55 -8.14
C SER A 66 5.76 17.63 -8.05
N GLN A 67 6.80 18.12 -7.37
CA GLN A 67 7.97 17.34 -7.01
C GLN A 67 7.96 16.94 -5.53
N GLU A 68 7.04 17.50 -4.74
CA GLU A 68 6.92 17.22 -3.32
C GLU A 68 6.00 16.02 -3.10
N LEU A 69 6.60 14.92 -2.63
CA LEU A 69 5.90 13.72 -2.22
C LEU A 69 5.17 13.95 -0.91
N GLN A 70 3.87 13.68 -0.91
CA GLN A 70 3.06 13.61 0.29
C GLN A 70 3.08 12.17 0.80
N VAL A 71 3.27 12.02 2.11
CA VAL A 71 3.24 10.73 2.81
C VAL A 71 2.00 10.72 3.68
N SER A 72 1.19 9.68 3.54
CA SER A 72 0.07 9.39 4.42
C SER A 72 0.38 8.10 5.17
N GLU A 73 0.57 8.24 6.47
CA GLU A 73 0.47 7.15 7.43
C GLU A 73 -0.91 7.26 8.06
N LYS A 74 -1.71 6.19 8.03
CA LYS A 74 -3.05 6.20 8.60
C LYS A 74 -3.13 5.39 9.88
#